data_AF-A0A9E2CKF7-F1
#
_entry.id   AF-A0A9E2CKF7-F1
#
_cell.length_a   1.000
_cell.length_b   1.000
_cell.length_c   1.000
_cell.angle_alpha   90.00
_cell.angle_beta   90.00
_cell.angle_gamma   90.00
#
_symmetry.space_group_name_H-M   'P 1'
#
loop_
_entity.id
_entity.type
_entity.pdbx_description
1 polymer ?
#
loop_
_entity_poly.entity_id
_entity_poly.type
_entity_poly.pdbx_seq_one_letter_code
_entity_poly.pdbx_strand_id
1 'polypeptide(L)'
;MNATACRLRSLAAAISVVVLAFHAGCAVGPGGQAAPSSGRTGSVFHPRGTPWTIRCLELRGPHRLRQIEQIAETLRRTAGIDPSRVSVADDSDGVARLYYGTYYRRTDRKTGKRSTPRELSNDLKLIRELGTGPGEYYFIAAVPVRMPTPNVGDPAWDLRKADGVYTLQVGIFESTDEFWEYKQAAVEFCKLLRERGYQAYYYHTDAASTVTVGTFGEDAVIPNPRGLPSYSREVIALQQQDDLLKYNHLNGAIYRARTDKGGTLRVPSRLVRIPQPEAAPPW
;
A
#
# COMPACT_ATOMS: atom_id res chain seq x y z
N MET A 1 4.76 33.44 29.23
CA MET A 1 6.09 32.79 29.33
C MET A 1 5.93 31.36 28.80
N ASN A 2 6.22 31.13 27.52
CA ASN A 2 5.98 29.85 26.84
C ASN A 2 7.32 29.19 26.51
N ALA A 3 7.69 28.19 27.30
CA ALA A 3 8.82 27.31 27.05
C ALA A 3 8.30 25.88 26.92
N THR A 4 8.10 25.42 25.67
CA THR A 4 8.05 23.99 25.33
C THR A 4 8.21 23.83 23.83
N ALA A 5 9.44 24.11 23.38
CA ALA A 5 9.93 23.70 22.07
C ALA A 5 11.20 22.90 22.30
N CYS A 6 11.46 21.94 21.41
CA CYS A 6 12.66 21.11 21.31
C CYS A 6 12.62 19.80 22.11
N ARG A 7 12.16 18.72 21.44
CA ARG A 7 12.79 17.38 21.41
C ARG A 7 11.97 16.43 20.55
N LEU A 8 12.23 16.43 19.25
CA LEU A 8 11.92 15.31 18.35
C LEU A 8 12.95 15.30 17.22
N ARG A 9 14.15 14.81 17.56
CA ARG A 9 15.14 14.31 16.60
C ARG A 9 15.49 12.90 17.08
N SER A 10 15.65 11.99 16.12
CA SER A 10 16.04 10.57 16.25
C SER A 10 14.91 9.57 16.48
N LEU A 11 14.26 9.18 15.38
CA LEU A 11 13.54 7.91 15.22
C LEU A 11 13.61 7.52 13.74
N ALA A 12 14.83 7.33 13.25
CA ALA A 12 15.12 6.82 11.90
C ALA A 12 16.43 6.02 11.91
N ALA A 13 16.61 5.16 12.91
CA ALA A 13 17.73 4.22 13.02
C ALA A 13 17.38 3.13 14.05
N ALA A 14 16.50 2.20 13.70
CA ALA A 14 16.30 0.96 14.47
C ALA A 14 15.57 -0.12 13.64
N ILE A 15 16.10 -0.42 12.46
CA ILE A 15 16.03 -1.77 11.89
C ILE A 15 17.46 -2.11 11.51
N SER A 16 18.31 -2.27 12.53
CA SER A 16 19.61 -2.91 12.35
C SER A 16 19.35 -4.41 12.32
N VAL A 17 19.45 -4.96 11.12
CA VAL A 17 19.44 -6.39 10.84
C VAL A 17 20.62 -7.02 11.59
N VAL A 18 20.34 -7.84 12.60
CA VAL A 18 21.32 -8.75 13.19
C VAL A 18 21.42 -9.97 12.28
N VAL A 19 22.33 -9.92 11.31
CA VAL A 19 22.82 -11.11 10.61
C VAL A 19 23.92 -11.72 11.46
N LEU A 20 23.58 -12.72 12.28
CA LEU A 20 24.56 -13.60 12.91
C LEU A 20 25.05 -14.60 11.85
N ALA A 21 26.19 -14.28 11.24
CA ALA A 21 26.92 -15.20 10.37
C ALA A 21 27.74 -16.17 11.24
N PHE A 22 27.37 -17.45 11.24
CA PHE A 22 28.26 -18.55 11.60
C PHE A 22 29.10 -18.91 10.38
N HIS A 23 30.36 -18.47 10.32
CA HIS A 23 31.38 -19.04 9.42
C HIS A 23 32.69 -19.20 10.20
N ALA A 24 32.98 -20.44 10.59
CA ALA A 24 34.32 -20.89 10.95
C ALA A 24 34.78 -21.86 9.87
N GLY A 25 35.90 -21.55 9.22
CA GLY A 25 36.49 -22.39 8.18
C GLY A 25 37.56 -21.65 7.39
N CYS A 26 38.76 -21.56 7.98
CA CYS A 26 39.94 -20.93 7.42
C CYS A 26 40.48 -21.66 6.19
N ALA A 27 40.75 -20.93 5.10
CA ALA A 27 41.77 -21.31 4.11
C ALA A 27 42.38 -20.04 3.50
N VAL A 28 43.69 -19.91 3.67
CA VAL A 28 44.55 -18.80 3.27
C VAL A 28 44.94 -18.96 1.80
N GLY A 29 44.81 -17.89 1.01
CA GLY A 29 45.37 -17.80 -0.34
C GLY A 29 45.83 -16.37 -0.64
N PRO A 30 47.10 -16.12 -1.00
CA PRO A 30 47.58 -14.81 -1.38
C PRO A 30 47.42 -14.61 -2.90
N GLY A 31 46.60 -13.64 -3.30
CA GLY A 31 46.38 -13.31 -4.70
C GLY A 31 45.75 -11.93 -4.84
N GLY A 32 46.59 -10.89 -4.73
CA GLY A 32 46.16 -9.51 -4.90
C GLY A 32 45.70 -9.23 -6.33
N GLN A 33 44.41 -8.97 -6.49
CA GLN A 33 43.86 -8.22 -7.60
C GLN A 33 43.18 -6.98 -7.03
N ALA A 34 43.63 -5.82 -7.48
CA ALA A 34 43.08 -4.53 -7.11
C ALA A 34 41.60 -4.47 -7.51
N ALA A 35 40.73 -4.34 -6.51
CA ALA A 35 39.30 -4.15 -6.72
C ALA A 35 39.07 -2.80 -7.44
N PRO A 36 38.22 -2.76 -8.49
CA PRO A 36 37.83 -1.51 -9.11
C PRO A 36 37.14 -0.64 -8.06
N SER A 37 37.65 0.58 -7.90
CA SER A 37 37.08 1.60 -7.04
C SER A 37 35.60 1.75 -7.33
N SER A 38 34.76 1.44 -6.33
CA SER A 38 33.32 1.64 -6.36
C SER A 38 33.02 3.08 -6.72
N GLY A 39 32.67 3.30 -7.99
CA GLY A 39 32.19 4.57 -8.49
C GLY A 39 31.02 5.02 -7.64
N ARG A 40 31.16 6.24 -7.11
CA ARG A 40 30.19 6.95 -6.28
C ARG A 40 28.86 6.99 -7.04
N THR A 41 27.99 6.01 -6.80
CA THR A 41 26.65 5.93 -7.38
C THR A 41 25.94 7.23 -7.06
N GLY A 42 25.71 8.05 -8.10
CA GLY A 42 24.96 9.29 -7.97
C GLY A 42 23.65 8.98 -7.26
N SER A 43 23.43 9.62 -6.12
CA SER A 43 22.18 9.52 -5.38
C SER A 43 21.04 9.86 -6.32
N VAL A 44 20.35 8.83 -6.83
CA VAL A 44 19.12 8.99 -7.63
C VAL A 44 18.18 9.80 -6.76
N PHE A 45 17.95 11.05 -7.15
CA PHE A 45 17.15 11.98 -6.38
C PHE A 45 15.71 11.50 -6.46
N HIS A 46 15.27 10.74 -5.45
CA HIS A 46 13.88 10.32 -5.36
C HIS A 46 13.07 11.54 -4.95
N PRO A 47 12.16 12.03 -5.82
CA PRO A 47 11.31 13.16 -5.47
C PRO A 47 10.51 12.84 -4.19
N ARG A 48 10.60 13.74 -3.21
CA ARG A 48 9.85 13.61 -1.95
C ARG A 48 8.36 13.79 -2.20
N GLY A 49 7.55 12.92 -1.59
CA GLY A 49 6.09 12.99 -1.58
C GLY A 49 5.44 11.68 -2.05
N THR A 50 4.14 11.57 -1.83
CA THR A 50 3.36 10.44 -2.38
C THR A 50 3.22 10.63 -3.90
N PRO A 51 3.48 9.61 -4.74
CA PRO A 51 3.23 9.69 -6.18
C PRO A 51 1.72 9.61 -6.49
N TRP A 52 1.28 10.46 -7.42
CA TRP A 52 -0.09 10.60 -7.91
C TRP A 52 -0.09 10.60 -9.44
N THR A 53 -1.24 10.30 -10.02
CA THR A 53 -1.48 10.32 -11.47
C THR A 53 -2.92 10.79 -11.73
N ILE A 54 -3.27 11.04 -12.99
CA ILE A 54 -4.65 11.31 -13.39
C ILE A 54 -5.22 10.02 -14.00
N ARG A 55 -6.23 9.44 -13.37
CA ARG A 55 -7.01 8.36 -14.01
C ARG A 55 -7.95 9.01 -15.01
N CYS A 56 -7.68 8.78 -16.29
CA CYS A 56 -8.41 9.37 -17.41
C CYS A 56 -9.67 8.58 -17.73
N LEU A 57 -9.57 7.25 -17.77
CA LEU A 57 -10.65 6.35 -18.16
C LEU A 57 -10.52 4.99 -17.44
N GLU A 58 -11.65 4.34 -17.21
CA GLU A 58 -11.75 2.98 -16.70
C GLU A 58 -12.68 2.16 -17.62
N LEU A 59 -12.24 0.99 -18.07
CA LEU A 59 -13.04 0.07 -18.91
C LEU A 59 -13.13 -1.33 -18.28
N ARG A 60 -14.27 -1.98 -18.48
CA ARG A 60 -14.58 -3.35 -18.03
C ARG A 60 -15.01 -4.22 -19.22
N GLY A 61 -14.89 -5.54 -19.07
CA GLY A 61 -15.36 -6.51 -20.08
C GLY A 61 -14.24 -7.21 -20.88
N PRO A 62 -14.63 -8.08 -21.84
CA PRO A 62 -13.73 -9.02 -22.52
C PRO A 62 -12.74 -8.37 -23.50
N HIS A 63 -12.94 -7.11 -23.88
CA HIS A 63 -12.08 -6.38 -24.82
C HIS A 63 -11.54 -5.06 -24.24
N ARG A 64 -11.69 -4.86 -22.93
CA ARG A 64 -11.32 -3.61 -22.24
C ARG A 64 -9.87 -3.20 -22.49
N LEU A 65 -8.93 -4.17 -22.53
CA LEU A 65 -7.51 -3.88 -22.67
C LEU A 65 -7.20 -3.37 -24.08
N ARG A 66 -7.65 -4.09 -25.12
CA ARG A 66 -7.50 -3.63 -26.50
C ARG A 66 -8.16 -2.27 -26.72
N GLN A 67 -9.36 -2.06 -26.18
CA GLN A 67 -10.08 -0.78 -26.30
C GLN A 67 -9.31 0.36 -25.62
N ILE A 68 -8.82 0.14 -24.39
CA ILE A 68 -8.12 1.20 -23.66
C ILE A 68 -6.76 1.52 -24.28
N GLU A 69 -6.08 0.53 -24.87
CA GLU A 69 -4.84 0.75 -25.62
C GLU A 69 -5.06 1.59 -26.88
N GLN A 70 -6.15 1.36 -27.62
CA GLN A 70 -6.52 2.20 -28.77
C GLN A 70 -6.80 3.65 -28.34
N ILE A 71 -7.53 3.84 -27.23
CA ILE A 71 -7.81 5.16 -26.67
C ILE A 71 -6.50 5.82 -26.18
N ALA A 72 -5.61 5.06 -25.54
CA ALA A 72 -4.31 5.54 -25.11
C ALA A 72 -3.47 6.02 -26.30
N GLU A 73 -3.50 5.31 -27.43
CA GLU A 73 -2.79 5.70 -28.65
C GLU A 73 -3.33 7.01 -29.25
N THR A 74 -4.65 7.19 -29.26
CA THR A 74 -5.26 8.47 -29.63
C THR A 74 -4.83 9.59 -28.70
N LEU A 75 -4.82 9.34 -27.39
CA LEU A 75 -4.37 10.31 -26.39
C LEU A 75 -2.90 10.71 -26.61
N ARG A 76 -2.01 9.75 -26.90
CA ARG A 76 -0.59 10.02 -27.21
C ARG A 76 -0.39 10.91 -28.43
N ARG A 77 -1.28 10.86 -29.42
CA ARG A 77 -1.21 11.69 -30.64
C ARG A 77 -1.85 13.08 -30.48
N THR A 78 -2.50 13.33 -29.35
CA THR A 78 -3.22 14.58 -29.11
C THR A 78 -2.25 15.72 -28.82
N ALA A 79 -2.43 16.87 -29.48
CA ALA A 79 -1.57 18.02 -29.28
C ALA A 79 -1.61 18.51 -27.82
N GLY A 80 -0.45 18.80 -27.24
CA GLY A 80 -0.32 19.22 -25.83
C GLY A 80 -0.22 18.07 -24.82
N ILE A 81 -0.37 16.82 -25.26
CA ILE A 81 -0.15 15.64 -24.44
C ILE A 81 1.28 15.13 -24.65
N ASP A 82 1.98 14.83 -23.56
CA ASP A 82 3.27 14.13 -23.61
C ASP A 82 3.03 12.61 -23.71
N PRO A 83 3.40 11.96 -24.83
CA PRO A 83 3.15 10.54 -25.03
C PRO A 83 3.80 9.65 -23.98
N SER A 84 4.95 10.07 -23.43
CA SER A 84 5.72 9.30 -22.43
C SER A 84 5.03 9.24 -21.06
N ARG A 85 4.05 10.13 -20.83
CA ARG A 85 3.29 10.22 -19.58
C ARG A 85 1.98 9.43 -19.63
N VAL A 86 1.64 8.83 -20.76
CA VAL A 86 0.43 8.01 -20.92
C VAL A 86 0.75 6.55 -20.59
N SER A 87 0.10 6.00 -19.57
CA SER A 87 0.26 4.60 -19.18
C SER A 87 -1.10 3.88 -19.08
N VAL A 88 -1.07 2.58 -19.33
CA VAL A 88 -2.22 1.68 -19.20
C VAL A 88 -1.88 0.65 -18.14
N ALA A 89 -2.85 0.34 -17.27
CA ALA A 89 -2.77 -0.81 -16.37
C ALA A 89 -3.93 -1.77 -16.66
N ASP A 90 -3.63 -3.07 -16.67
CA ASP A 90 -4.64 -4.14 -16.61
C ASP A 90 -4.58 -4.75 -15.21
N ASP A 91 -5.56 -4.40 -14.39
CA ASP A 91 -5.60 -4.79 -13.00
C ASP A 91 -6.29 -6.15 -12.85
N SER A 92 -5.90 -6.89 -11.81
CA SER A 92 -6.43 -8.25 -11.54
C SER A 92 -7.93 -8.29 -11.22
N ASP A 93 -8.56 -7.13 -11.01
CA ASP A 93 -10.00 -6.97 -10.79
C ASP A 93 -10.82 -7.00 -12.10
N GLY A 94 -10.17 -7.26 -13.24
CA GLY A 94 -10.84 -7.31 -14.53
C GLY A 94 -11.16 -5.91 -15.08
N VAL A 95 -10.40 -4.92 -14.65
CA VAL A 95 -10.56 -3.51 -15.04
C VAL A 95 -9.28 -3.03 -15.71
N ALA A 96 -9.41 -2.36 -16.85
CA ALA A 96 -8.29 -1.69 -17.49
C ALA A 96 -8.41 -0.17 -17.26
N ARG A 97 -7.30 0.47 -16.90
CA ARG A 97 -7.26 1.89 -16.51
C ARG A 97 -6.24 2.66 -17.34
N LEU A 98 -6.63 3.84 -17.80
CA LEU A 98 -5.79 4.78 -18.53
C LEU A 98 -5.34 5.88 -17.58
N TYR A 99 -4.04 6.11 -17.50
CA TYR A 99 -3.44 7.10 -16.64
C TYR A 99 -2.62 8.13 -17.42
N TYR A 100 -2.50 9.33 -16.84
CA TYR A 100 -1.63 10.37 -17.36
C TYR A 100 -0.81 11.01 -16.24
N GLY A 101 0.51 11.09 -16.48
CA GLY A 101 1.47 11.81 -15.67
C GLY A 101 1.82 11.14 -14.35
N THR A 102 2.93 11.61 -13.77
CA THR A 102 3.32 11.32 -12.39
C THR A 102 3.53 12.64 -11.68
N TYR A 103 2.91 12.81 -10.52
CA TYR A 103 2.93 14.05 -9.74
C TYR A 103 3.21 13.73 -8.28
N TYR A 104 3.92 14.59 -7.59
CA TYR A 104 4.28 14.37 -6.18
C TYR A 104 3.53 15.36 -5.30
N ARG A 105 2.55 14.86 -4.53
CA ARG A 105 1.85 15.67 -3.55
C ARG A 105 2.64 15.68 -2.24
N ARG A 106 2.61 16.83 -1.57
CA ARG A 106 3.26 17.02 -0.28
C ARG A 106 2.27 17.58 0.72
N THR A 107 2.33 17.09 1.94
CA THR A 107 1.68 17.71 3.09
C THR A 107 2.65 18.70 3.70
N ASP A 108 2.22 19.96 3.79
CA ASP A 108 2.97 20.96 4.54
C ASP A 108 2.99 20.55 6.02
N ARG A 109 4.18 20.31 6.58
CA ARG A 109 4.34 19.79 7.95
C ARG A 109 3.84 20.77 9.02
N LYS A 110 3.80 22.07 8.75
CA LYS A 110 3.37 23.09 9.73
C LYS A 110 1.85 23.19 9.78
N THR A 111 1.21 23.13 8.63
CA THR A 111 -0.23 23.39 8.48
C THR A 111 -1.05 22.12 8.32
N GLY A 112 -0.43 20.98 8.01
CA GLY A 112 -1.10 19.74 7.65
C GLY A 112 -1.85 19.80 6.31
N LYS A 113 -1.72 20.91 5.56
CA LYS A 113 -2.42 21.08 4.28
C LYS A 113 -1.70 20.33 3.17
N ARG A 114 -2.45 19.55 2.39
CA ARG A 114 -1.95 18.90 1.18
C ARG A 114 -1.91 19.90 0.04
N SER A 115 -0.75 20.11 -0.56
CA SER A 115 -0.63 20.89 -1.78
C SER A 115 -0.94 20.03 -3.01
N THR A 116 -1.62 20.62 -3.98
CA THR A 116 -1.81 20.06 -5.32
C THR A 116 -0.81 20.73 -6.24
N PRO A 117 0.11 20.01 -6.88
CA PRO A 117 1.04 20.58 -7.85
C PRO A 117 0.28 21.33 -8.94
N ARG A 118 0.77 22.52 -9.34
CA ARG A 118 0.13 23.32 -10.39
C ARG A 118 0.03 22.56 -11.71
N GLU A 119 1.06 21.77 -12.02
CA GLU A 119 1.12 20.88 -13.18
C GLU A 119 -0.04 19.87 -13.19
N LEU A 120 -0.35 19.24 -12.05
CA LEU A 120 -1.47 18.31 -11.93
C LEU A 120 -2.81 19.01 -12.24
N SER A 121 -3.02 20.23 -11.74
CA SER A 121 -4.24 20.99 -12.03
C SER A 121 -4.33 21.40 -13.50
N ASN A 122 -3.23 21.81 -14.12
CA ASN A 122 -3.18 22.20 -15.53
C ASN A 122 -3.46 20.99 -16.44
N ASP A 123 -2.78 19.88 -16.20
CA ASP A 123 -2.92 18.65 -16.97
C ASP A 123 -4.32 18.04 -16.81
N LEU A 124 -4.89 18.08 -15.61
CA LEU A 124 -6.26 17.61 -15.37
C LEU A 124 -7.29 18.46 -16.11
N LYS A 125 -7.10 19.78 -16.15
CA LYS A 125 -7.94 20.67 -16.93
C LYS A 125 -7.84 20.34 -18.42
N LEU A 126 -6.60 20.25 -18.94
CA LEU A 126 -6.33 19.89 -20.33
C LEU A 126 -7.02 18.57 -20.72
N ILE A 127 -6.84 17.50 -19.93
CA ILE A 127 -7.43 16.19 -20.19
C ILE A 127 -8.95 16.25 -20.25
N ARG A 128 -9.59 16.96 -19.31
CA ARG A 128 -11.05 17.08 -19.26
C ARG A 128 -11.63 17.88 -20.43
N GLU A 129 -10.84 18.77 -21.02
CA GLU A 129 -11.22 19.58 -22.19
C GLU A 129 -11.01 18.84 -23.52
N LEU A 130 -10.37 17.67 -23.53
CA LEU A 130 -10.18 16.87 -24.74
C LEU A 130 -11.50 16.28 -25.26
N GLY A 131 -11.72 16.43 -26.57
CA GLY A 131 -12.97 16.09 -27.23
C GLY A 131 -12.91 16.17 -28.75
N THR A 132 -13.91 15.60 -29.44
CA THR A 132 -14.05 15.66 -30.91
C THR A 132 -14.76 16.91 -31.42
N GLY A 133 -15.51 17.58 -30.56
CA GLY A 133 -16.28 18.76 -30.93
C GLY A 133 -16.93 19.42 -29.71
N PRO A 134 -17.68 20.52 -29.93
CA PRO A 134 -18.37 21.20 -28.86
C PRO A 134 -19.33 20.26 -28.12
N GLY A 135 -19.07 20.01 -26.83
CA GLY A 135 -19.91 19.17 -25.97
C GLY A 135 -19.54 17.68 -25.92
N GLU A 136 -18.60 17.21 -26.75
CA GLU A 136 -18.13 15.82 -26.73
C GLU A 136 -16.79 15.71 -26.01
N TYR A 137 -16.79 15.37 -24.72
CA TYR A 137 -15.57 15.25 -23.91
C TYR A 137 -15.26 13.79 -23.58
N TYR A 138 -14.08 13.29 -23.96
CA TYR A 138 -13.70 11.91 -23.72
C TYR A 138 -13.41 11.59 -22.26
N PHE A 139 -12.84 12.55 -21.54
CA PHE A 139 -12.29 12.34 -20.20
C PHE A 139 -12.88 13.28 -19.15
N ILE A 140 -14.17 13.63 -19.28
CA ILE A 140 -14.85 14.53 -18.32
C ILE A 140 -14.81 13.98 -16.88
N ALA A 141 -14.78 12.64 -16.74
CA ALA A 141 -14.70 11.93 -15.47
C ALA A 141 -13.25 11.75 -14.96
N ALA A 142 -12.24 12.32 -15.61
CA ALA A 142 -10.85 12.18 -15.19
C ALA A 142 -10.66 12.73 -13.77
N VAL A 143 -9.92 12.02 -12.93
CA VAL A 143 -9.70 12.40 -11.52
C VAL A 143 -8.25 12.13 -11.08
N PRO A 144 -7.69 12.96 -10.18
CA PRO A 144 -6.40 12.67 -9.58
C PRO A 144 -6.52 11.49 -8.62
N VAL A 145 -5.66 10.50 -8.78
CA VAL A 145 -5.59 9.30 -7.93
C VAL A 145 -4.14 9.04 -7.49
N ARG A 146 -3.96 8.23 -6.45
CA ARG A 146 -2.62 7.74 -6.09
C ARG A 146 -2.08 6.89 -7.24
N MET A 147 -0.77 6.94 -7.45
CA MET A 147 -0.14 6.08 -8.45
C MET A 147 -0.41 4.61 -8.07
N PRO A 148 -1.01 3.81 -8.95
CA PRO A 148 -1.17 2.39 -8.69
C PRO A 148 0.21 1.76 -8.53
N THR A 149 0.38 0.98 -7.48
CA THR A 149 1.58 0.14 -7.29
C THR A 149 1.22 -1.30 -7.63
N PRO A 150 2.09 -2.05 -8.32
CA PRO A 150 1.83 -3.46 -8.59
C PRO A 150 1.66 -4.22 -7.28
N ASN A 151 0.80 -5.24 -7.28
CA ASN A 151 0.74 -6.18 -6.17
C ASN A 151 2.04 -6.99 -6.14
N VAL A 152 2.66 -7.08 -4.96
CA VAL A 152 3.93 -7.77 -4.74
C VAL A 152 3.73 -8.94 -3.76
N GLY A 153 4.74 -9.79 -3.61
CA GLY A 153 4.72 -10.93 -2.69
C GLY A 153 4.32 -12.27 -3.33
N ASP A 154 4.43 -13.34 -2.54
CA ASP A 154 4.04 -14.69 -2.93
C ASP A 154 2.51 -14.79 -3.06
N PRO A 155 1.95 -15.06 -4.26
CA PRO A 155 0.51 -15.18 -4.45
C PRO A 155 -0.15 -16.27 -3.60
N ALA A 156 0.59 -17.22 -3.02
CA ALA A 156 0.05 -18.20 -2.09
C ALA A 156 -0.30 -17.61 -0.72
N TRP A 157 0.23 -16.43 -0.36
CA TRP A 157 -0.04 -15.75 0.90
C TRP A 157 -1.10 -14.64 0.76
N ASP A 158 -1.71 -14.51 -0.41
CA ASP A 158 -2.84 -13.61 -0.63
C ASP A 158 -4.04 -14.08 0.19
N LEU A 159 -4.60 -13.18 1.01
CA LEU A 159 -5.72 -13.48 1.89
C LEU A 159 -6.96 -14.01 1.15
N ARG A 160 -7.14 -13.67 -0.12
CA ARG A 160 -8.27 -14.18 -0.94
C ARG A 160 -8.21 -15.69 -1.17
N LYS A 161 -7.06 -16.31 -0.93
CA LYS A 161 -6.87 -17.77 -1.02
C LYS A 161 -6.90 -18.47 0.34
N ALA A 162 -7.09 -17.72 1.42
CA ALA A 162 -7.20 -18.30 2.75
C ALA A 162 -8.56 -19.00 2.92
N ASP A 163 -8.56 -20.14 3.60
CA ASP A 163 -9.78 -20.83 3.98
C ASP A 163 -10.50 -20.10 5.13
N GLY A 164 -11.78 -20.41 5.35
CA GLY A 164 -12.55 -19.87 6.47
C GLY A 164 -13.29 -18.57 6.18
N VAL A 165 -13.79 -17.94 7.24
CA VAL A 165 -14.69 -16.77 7.17
C VAL A 165 -14.02 -15.53 7.73
N TYR A 166 -13.26 -15.68 8.81
CA TYR A 166 -12.58 -14.60 9.51
C TYR A 166 -11.08 -14.84 9.60
N THR A 167 -10.33 -13.77 9.76
CA THR A 167 -8.89 -13.80 10.06
C THR A 167 -8.53 -12.71 11.06
N LEU A 168 -7.48 -12.91 11.86
CA LEU A 168 -7.03 -11.93 12.84
C LEU A 168 -6.20 -10.84 12.16
N GLN A 169 -6.72 -9.63 12.05
CA GLN A 169 -5.95 -8.49 11.55
C GLN A 169 -4.93 -8.02 12.58
N VAL A 170 -3.66 -8.06 12.19
CA VAL A 170 -2.52 -7.65 13.04
C VAL A 170 -1.76 -6.45 12.48
N GLY A 171 -1.96 -6.08 11.22
CA GLY A 171 -1.32 -4.89 10.65
C GLY A 171 -2.09 -4.24 9.50
N ILE A 172 -1.96 -2.92 9.39
CA ILE A 172 -2.33 -2.10 8.23
C ILE A 172 -1.11 -1.31 7.81
N PHE A 173 -0.82 -1.33 6.52
CA PHE A 173 0.21 -0.54 5.88
C PHE A 173 -0.44 0.38 4.87
N GLU A 174 -0.33 1.69 5.10
CA GLU A 174 -0.93 2.71 4.26
C GLU A 174 0.13 3.69 3.76
N SER A 175 -0.08 4.23 2.57
CA SER A 175 0.84 5.23 2.03
C SER A 175 0.73 6.57 2.78
N THR A 176 1.88 7.06 3.22
CA THR A 176 2.12 8.42 3.72
C THR A 176 3.13 9.14 2.80
N ASP A 177 3.35 10.43 3.03
CA ASP A 177 4.31 11.22 2.24
C ASP A 177 5.76 10.75 2.36
N GLU A 178 6.07 9.99 3.41
CA GLU A 178 7.40 9.48 3.73
C GLU A 178 7.51 7.96 3.51
N PHE A 179 6.38 7.31 3.24
CA PHE A 179 6.27 5.87 3.16
C PHE A 179 5.22 5.48 2.12
N TRP A 180 5.65 5.14 0.90
CA TRP A 180 4.77 4.79 -0.22
C TRP A 180 4.92 3.32 -0.67
N GLU A 181 5.94 2.61 -0.19
CA GLU A 181 6.19 1.18 -0.46
C GLU A 181 5.38 0.25 0.47
N TYR A 182 4.16 0.67 0.80
CA TYR A 182 3.33 0.01 1.82
C TYR A 182 2.98 -1.44 1.47
N LYS A 183 2.87 -1.79 0.17
CA LYS A 183 2.65 -3.17 -0.27
C LYS A 183 3.85 -4.06 0.05
N GLN A 184 5.07 -3.62 -0.28
CA GLN A 184 6.29 -4.37 0.03
C GLN A 184 6.47 -4.55 1.53
N ALA A 185 6.26 -3.49 2.32
CA ALA A 185 6.36 -3.58 3.77
C ALA A 185 5.34 -4.56 4.39
N ALA A 186 4.12 -4.62 3.86
CA ALA A 186 3.13 -5.61 4.28
C ALA A 186 3.59 -7.04 3.97
N VAL A 187 4.20 -7.27 2.80
CA VAL A 187 4.77 -8.57 2.43
C VAL A 187 5.92 -8.96 3.36
N GLU A 188 6.85 -8.05 3.67
CA GLU A 188 7.95 -8.33 4.61
C GLU A 188 7.42 -8.61 6.02
N PHE A 189 6.39 -7.89 6.48
CA PHE A 189 5.77 -8.15 7.78
C PHE A 189 5.04 -9.50 7.81
N CYS A 190 4.35 -9.85 6.72
CA CYS A 190 3.73 -11.17 6.56
C CYS A 190 4.80 -12.28 6.58
N LYS A 191 5.90 -12.10 5.83
CA LYS A 191 7.04 -13.02 5.80
C LYS A 191 7.63 -13.24 7.19
N LEU A 192 7.87 -12.17 7.95
CA LEU A 192 8.36 -12.24 9.33
C LEU A 192 7.44 -13.09 10.22
N LEU A 193 6.11 -12.95 10.08
CA LEU A 193 5.16 -13.76 10.85
C LEU A 193 5.20 -15.24 10.43
N ARG A 194 5.33 -15.53 9.13
CA ARG A 194 5.46 -16.91 8.64
C ARG A 194 6.76 -17.57 9.08
N GLU A 195 7.87 -16.84 9.11
CA GLU A 195 9.15 -17.31 9.65
C GLU A 195 9.07 -17.67 11.14
N ARG A 196 8.14 -17.05 11.88
CA ARG A 196 7.82 -17.40 13.27
C ARG A 196 6.82 -18.57 13.41
N GLY A 197 6.43 -19.20 12.31
CA GLY A 197 5.52 -20.34 12.28
C GLY A 197 4.03 -19.96 12.27
N TYR A 198 3.68 -18.68 12.07
CA TYR A 198 2.28 -18.28 11.97
C TYR A 198 1.73 -18.49 10.56
N GLN A 199 0.47 -18.90 10.48
CA GLN A 199 -0.29 -18.88 9.23
C GLN A 199 -0.69 -17.43 8.90
N ALA A 200 0.20 -16.67 8.26
CA ALA A 200 -0.02 -15.27 7.94
C ALA A 200 -0.33 -15.02 6.46
N TYR A 201 -1.15 -14.00 6.20
CA TYR A 201 -1.60 -13.56 4.88
C TYR A 201 -1.49 -12.04 4.74
N TYR A 202 -1.37 -11.57 3.49
CA TYR A 202 -1.53 -10.16 3.15
C TYR A 202 -2.70 -9.95 2.19
N TYR A 203 -3.30 -8.76 2.24
CA TYR A 203 -4.34 -8.32 1.32
C TYR A 203 -4.05 -6.91 0.83
N HIS A 204 -3.88 -6.74 -0.48
CA HIS A 204 -3.59 -5.44 -1.08
C HIS A 204 -4.86 -4.79 -1.62
N THR A 205 -5.04 -3.51 -1.28
CA THR A 205 -5.97 -2.60 -1.94
C THR A 205 -5.18 -1.42 -2.52
N ASP A 206 -5.86 -0.53 -3.24
CA ASP A 206 -5.25 0.71 -3.76
C ASP A 206 -4.85 1.69 -2.65
N ALA A 207 -5.55 1.64 -1.51
CA ALA A 207 -5.38 2.60 -0.43
C ALA A 207 -4.40 2.11 0.64
N ALA A 208 -4.42 0.80 0.93
CA ALA A 208 -3.67 0.19 2.01
C ALA A 208 -3.46 -1.32 1.77
N SER A 209 -2.54 -1.91 2.52
CA SER A 209 -2.32 -3.34 2.61
C SER A 209 -2.59 -3.82 4.03
N THR A 210 -3.33 -4.90 4.17
CA THR A 210 -3.67 -5.47 5.47
C THR A 210 -2.88 -6.76 5.67
N VAL A 211 -2.32 -6.97 6.86
CA VAL A 211 -1.65 -8.23 7.24
C VAL A 211 -2.47 -8.90 8.34
N THR A 212 -2.67 -10.20 8.18
CA THR A 212 -3.59 -11.01 8.99
C THR A 212 -2.97 -12.35 9.36
N VAL A 213 -3.46 -12.99 10.43
CA VAL A 213 -2.97 -14.27 10.94
C VAL A 213 -4.13 -15.20 11.29
N GLY A 214 -3.99 -16.47 10.92
CA GLY A 214 -4.95 -17.52 11.17
C GLY A 214 -6.22 -17.39 10.32
N THR A 215 -7.02 -18.44 10.33
CA THR A 215 -8.30 -18.53 9.64
C THR A 215 -9.32 -19.14 10.57
N PHE A 216 -10.51 -18.55 10.65
CA PHE A 216 -11.52 -18.94 11.63
C PHE A 216 -12.92 -19.04 11.00
N GLY A 217 -13.76 -19.90 11.57
CA GLY A 217 -15.16 -20.07 11.19
C GLY A 217 -16.08 -18.97 11.73
N GLU A 218 -17.39 -19.10 11.47
CA GLU A 218 -18.41 -18.14 11.95
C GLU A 218 -18.50 -18.11 13.49
N ASP A 219 -18.17 -19.22 14.16
CA ASP A 219 -18.16 -19.35 15.63
C ASP A 219 -17.04 -18.56 16.33
N ALA A 220 -16.11 -18.01 15.55
CA ALA A 220 -15.03 -17.16 16.05
C ALA A 220 -15.52 -15.82 16.62
N VAL A 221 -16.68 -15.34 16.15
CA VAL A 221 -17.33 -14.13 16.63
C VAL A 221 -18.51 -14.51 17.52
N ILE A 222 -18.40 -14.20 18.80
CA ILE A 222 -19.44 -14.47 19.80
C ILE A 222 -20.33 -13.22 19.93
N PRO A 223 -21.63 -13.33 19.62
CA PRO A 223 -22.57 -12.24 19.84
C PRO A 223 -22.60 -11.83 21.32
N ASN A 224 -22.46 -10.53 21.58
CA ASN A 224 -22.54 -9.98 22.94
C ASN A 224 -23.81 -9.12 23.05
N PRO A 225 -24.60 -9.23 24.15
CA PRO A 225 -25.76 -8.37 24.39
C PRO A 225 -25.47 -6.86 24.34
N ARG A 226 -24.21 -6.46 24.58
CA ARG A 226 -23.77 -5.05 24.54
C ARG A 226 -23.39 -4.57 23.12
N GLY A 227 -23.55 -5.41 22.09
CA GLY A 227 -23.27 -5.09 20.70
C GLY A 227 -21.78 -5.07 20.31
N LEU A 228 -20.85 -5.26 21.27
CA LEU A 228 -19.42 -5.39 20.99
C LEU A 228 -19.07 -6.86 20.71
N PRO A 229 -18.46 -7.20 19.56
CA PRO A 229 -18.11 -8.59 19.27
C PRO A 229 -17.13 -9.10 20.32
N SER A 230 -17.44 -10.26 20.91
CA SER A 230 -16.48 -11.05 21.69
C SER A 230 -15.87 -12.13 20.79
N TYR A 231 -14.70 -12.65 21.13
CA TYR A 231 -14.01 -13.64 20.31
C TYR A 231 -13.97 -15.01 20.97
N SER A 232 -13.89 -16.07 20.17
CA SER A 232 -13.69 -17.43 20.65
C SER A 232 -12.39 -17.56 21.47
N ARG A 233 -12.34 -18.58 22.32
CA ARG A 233 -11.16 -18.86 23.16
C ARG A 233 -9.89 -19.04 22.32
N GLU A 234 -10.00 -19.65 21.15
CA GLU A 234 -8.89 -19.85 20.22
C GLU A 234 -8.30 -18.53 19.73
N VAL A 235 -9.15 -17.60 19.32
CA VAL A 235 -8.73 -16.26 18.84
C VAL A 235 -8.04 -15.49 19.97
N ILE A 236 -8.59 -15.53 21.18
CA ILE A 236 -7.98 -14.90 22.36
C ILE A 236 -6.64 -15.53 22.70
N ALA A 237 -6.52 -16.86 22.61
CA ALA A 237 -5.26 -17.56 22.83
C ALA A 237 -4.20 -17.13 21.81
N LEU A 238 -4.55 -17.05 20.52
CA LEU A 238 -3.66 -16.57 19.48
C LEU A 238 -3.21 -15.12 19.72
N GLN A 239 -4.12 -14.22 20.10
CA GLN A 239 -3.79 -12.84 20.44
C GLN A 239 -2.81 -12.72 21.61
N GLN A 240 -2.83 -13.66 22.54
CA GLN A 240 -1.99 -13.65 23.74
C GLN A 240 -0.64 -14.36 23.55
N GLN A 241 -0.46 -15.08 22.44
CA GLN A 241 0.72 -15.88 22.17
C GLN A 241 1.98 -15.03 21.93
N ASP A 242 1.84 -13.88 21.27
CA ASP A 242 2.95 -12.98 20.92
C ASP A 242 2.45 -11.52 20.93
N ASP A 243 3.30 -10.60 21.38
CA ASP A 243 3.00 -9.17 21.41
C ASP A 243 2.71 -8.59 20.01
N LEU A 244 3.26 -9.19 18.93
CA LEU A 244 2.95 -8.83 17.54
C LEU A 244 1.51 -9.16 17.14
N LEU A 245 0.86 -10.10 17.84
CA LEU A 245 -0.52 -10.53 17.54
C LEU A 245 -1.54 -9.84 18.44
N LYS A 246 -1.10 -9.32 19.58
CA LYS A 246 -1.95 -8.69 20.58
C LYS A 246 -2.52 -7.35 20.13
N TYR A 247 -1.72 -6.55 19.44
CA TYR A 247 -2.09 -5.21 19.00
C TYR A 247 -1.98 -5.08 17.49
N ASN A 248 -2.82 -4.23 16.93
CA ASN A 248 -2.77 -3.90 15.51
C ASN A 248 -1.58 -2.97 15.26
N HIS A 249 -0.86 -3.19 14.17
CA HIS A 249 0.26 -2.36 13.74
C HIS A 249 -0.17 -1.43 12.61
N LEU A 250 0.20 -0.15 12.69
CA LEU A 250 0.07 0.82 11.60
C LEU A 250 1.48 1.15 11.07
N ASN A 251 1.77 0.78 9.83
CA ASN A 251 3.09 0.93 9.21
C ASN A 251 4.23 0.35 10.07
N GLY A 252 3.99 -0.83 10.66
CA GLY A 252 4.94 -1.55 11.51
C GLY A 252 4.97 -1.13 12.99
N ALA A 253 4.44 0.05 13.35
CA ALA A 253 4.37 0.50 14.75
C ALA A 253 3.03 0.14 15.40
N ILE A 254 2.99 -0.08 16.72
CA ILE A 254 1.72 -0.32 17.44
C ILE A 254 0.75 0.84 17.21
N TYR A 255 -0.42 0.53 16.66
CA TYR A 255 -1.46 1.50 16.38
C TYR A 255 -2.07 2.05 17.67
N ARG A 256 -2.16 3.38 17.76
CA ARG A 256 -2.70 4.09 18.91
C ARG A 256 -3.82 5.02 18.47
N ALA A 257 -5.00 4.84 19.04
CA ALA A 257 -6.13 5.74 18.84
C ALA A 257 -6.20 6.77 19.98
N ARG A 258 -6.65 8.00 19.68
CA ARG A 258 -7.00 8.99 20.71
C ARG A 258 -8.37 8.64 21.29
N THR A 259 -8.50 8.77 22.61
CA THR A 259 -9.78 8.59 23.30
C THR A 259 -10.49 9.94 23.48
N ASP A 260 -11.79 9.92 23.71
CA ASP A 260 -12.61 11.13 23.96
C ASP A 260 -12.12 11.95 25.15
N LYS A 261 -11.41 11.31 26.08
CA LYS A 261 -10.78 11.92 27.26
C LYS A 261 -9.36 12.45 26.99
N GLY A 262 -8.92 12.48 25.73
CA GLY A 262 -7.58 12.95 25.34
C GLY A 262 -6.43 11.96 25.62
N GLY A 263 -6.74 10.75 26.08
CA GLY A 263 -5.75 9.67 26.27
C GLY A 263 -5.37 9.00 24.95
N THR A 264 -4.40 8.08 25.00
CA THR A 264 -4.09 7.19 23.87
C THR A 264 -4.32 5.74 24.29
N LEU A 265 -4.98 4.97 23.43
CA LEU A 265 -5.24 3.54 23.63
C LEU A 265 -4.54 2.74 22.53
N ARG A 266 -3.83 1.67 22.91
CA ARG A 266 -3.31 0.69 21.95
C ARG A 266 -4.48 -0.09 21.36
N VAL A 267 -4.60 -0.10 20.04
CA VAL A 267 -5.71 -0.77 19.36
C VAL A 267 -5.43 -2.27 19.32
N PRO A 268 -6.25 -3.12 19.95
CA PRO A 268 -6.05 -4.57 19.89
C PRO A 268 -6.24 -5.07 18.46
N SER A 269 -5.59 -6.17 18.13
CA SER A 269 -5.89 -6.92 16.91
C SER A 269 -7.35 -7.35 16.94
N ARG A 270 -7.97 -7.51 15.76
CA ARG A 270 -9.40 -7.81 15.66
C ARG A 270 -9.69 -8.75 14.50
N LEU A 271 -10.75 -9.54 14.62
CA LEU A 271 -11.23 -10.33 13.50
C LEU A 271 -11.80 -9.43 12.41
N VAL A 272 -11.46 -9.76 11.17
CA VAL A 272 -12.03 -9.18 9.94
C VAL A 272 -12.49 -10.33 9.04
N ARG A 273 -13.53 -10.10 8.24
CA ARG A 273 -13.97 -11.09 7.25
C ARG A 273 -12.93 -11.24 6.15
N ILE A 274 -12.69 -12.47 5.73
CA ILE A 274 -11.86 -12.78 4.57
C ILE A 274 -12.60 -12.28 3.32
N PRO A 275 -11.96 -11.48 2.45
CA PRO A 275 -12.59 -10.99 1.22
C PRO A 275 -13.01 -12.16 0.34
N GLN A 276 -14.32 -12.29 0.11
CA GLN A 276 -14.84 -13.22 -0.88
C GLN A 276 -14.65 -12.61 -2.27
N PRO A 277 -14.25 -13.39 -3.29
CA PRO A 277 -14.35 -12.91 -4.66
C PRO A 277 -15.81 -12.52 -4.88
N GLU A 278 -16.05 -11.26 -5.23
CA GLU A 278 -17.39 -10.78 -5.55
C GLU A 278 -17.96 -11.75 -6.59
N ALA A 279 -19.08 -12.39 -6.27
CA ALA A 279 -19.72 -13.29 -7.21
C ALA A 279 -19.92 -12.50 -8.50
N ALA A 280 -19.38 -13.00 -9.61
CA ALA A 280 -19.54 -12.32 -10.89
C ALA A 280 -21.04 -12.02 -11.06
N PRO A 281 -21.42 -10.76 -11.36
CA PRO A 281 -22.83 -10.42 -11.49
C PRO A 281 -23.47 -11.40 -12.47
N PRO A 282 -24.67 -11.94 -12.16
CA PRO A 282 -25.41 -12.72 -13.12
C PRO A 282 -25.68 -11.78 -14.29
N TRP A 283 -25.00 -12.02 -15.40
CA TRP A 283 -25.12 -11.26 -16.63
C TRP A 283 -26.55 -11.33 -17.18
#